data_AF-A0A7W6T2X5-F1
#
_entry.id   AF-A0A7W6T2X5-F1
#
_cell.length_a   1.000
_cell.length_b   1.000
_cell.length_c   1.000
_cell.angle_alpha   90.00
_cell.angle_beta   90.00
_cell.angle_gamma   90.00
#
_symmetry.space_group_name_H-M   'P 1'
#
loop_
_entity.id
_entity.type
_entity.pdbx_description
1 polymer ?
#
loop_
_entity_poly.entity_id
_entity_poly.type
_entity_poly.pdbx_seq_one_letter_code
_entity_poly.pdbx_strand_id
1 'polypeptide(L)'
;MPIIMLCCAVGSFAIGNNMFGVVTVAAFGVIGYVMEANGYPVAAMVLGIVMGTMVEQAFVTSLIKSDGSILPFFERPVAAILAAMAIGALLWPVMVWVWRKVKQPQAAAATSR
;
A
#
# COMPACT_ATOMS: atom_id res chain seq x y z
N MET A 1 15.66 -6.29 18.13
CA MET A 1 14.45 -7.03 17.72
C MET A 1 13.82 -7.99 18.77
N PRO A 2 14.19 -8.04 20.08
CA PRO A 2 13.38 -8.80 21.06
C PRO A 2 12.31 -7.95 21.78
N ILE A 3 12.56 -6.65 21.95
CA ILE A 3 11.64 -5.72 22.65
C ILE A 3 10.33 -5.54 21.86
N ILE A 4 10.40 -5.48 20.53
CA ILE A 4 9.22 -5.32 19.68
C ILE A 4 8.30 -6.55 19.79
N MET A 5 8.87 -7.76 19.77
CA MET A 5 8.10 -9.01 19.95
C MET A 5 7.43 -9.06 21.32
N LEU A 6 8.11 -8.64 22.39
CA LEU A 6 7.54 -8.53 23.73
C LEU A 6 6.38 -7.51 23.78
N CYS A 7 6.55 -6.32 23.19
CA CYS A 7 5.48 -5.32 23.12
C CYS A 7 4.26 -5.82 22.32
N CYS A 8 4.46 -6.52 21.20
CA CYS A 8 3.37 -7.09 20.41
C CYS A 8 2.62 -8.20 21.15
N ALA A 9 3.34 -9.07 21.89
CA ALA A 9 2.73 -10.11 22.71
C ALA A 9 1.88 -9.53 23.86
N VAL A 10 2.41 -8.52 24.56
CA VAL A 10 1.69 -7.83 25.64
C VAL A 10 0.47 -7.08 25.11
N GLY A 11 0.59 -6.39 23.98
CA GLY A 11 -0.53 -5.67 23.34
C GLY A 11 -1.66 -6.61 22.90
N SER A 12 -1.32 -7.77 22.34
CA SER A 12 -2.31 -8.79 21.95
C SER A 12 -3.05 -9.37 23.17
N PHE A 13 -2.31 -9.63 24.25
CA PHE A 13 -2.90 -10.10 25.49
C PHE A 13 -3.81 -9.06 26.14
N ALA A 14 -3.46 -7.78 26.07
CA ALA A 14 -4.24 -6.68 26.66
C ALA A 14 -5.60 -6.45 25.98
N ILE A 15 -5.71 -6.65 24.66
CA ILE A 15 -6.94 -6.38 23.89
C ILE A 15 -8.00 -7.47 24.12
N GLY A 16 -7.58 -8.73 24.16
CA GLY A 16 -8.51 -9.87 24.17
C GLY A 16 -8.51 -10.73 25.43
N ASN A 17 -7.55 -10.52 26.35
CA ASN A 17 -7.27 -11.39 27.50
C ASN A 17 -7.34 -12.90 27.15
N ASN A 18 -6.89 -13.24 25.94
CA ASN A 18 -7.00 -14.57 25.37
C ASN A 18 -5.65 -14.98 24.80
N MET A 19 -5.17 -16.16 25.19
CA MET A 19 -3.92 -16.72 24.70
C MET A 19 -3.94 -16.95 23.17
N PHE A 20 -5.12 -17.09 22.58
CA PHE A 20 -5.26 -17.22 21.12
C PHE A 20 -4.74 -15.98 20.36
N GLY A 21 -4.91 -14.77 20.93
CA GLY A 21 -4.38 -13.55 20.33
C GLY A 21 -2.86 -13.57 20.25
N VAL A 22 -2.21 -13.99 21.34
CA VAL A 22 -0.75 -14.09 21.43
C VAL A 22 -0.20 -15.10 20.43
N VAL A 23 -0.85 -16.26 20.31
CA VAL A 23 -0.48 -17.29 19.31
C VAL A 23 -0.65 -16.75 17.87
N THR A 24 -1.72 -16.01 17.61
CA THR A 24 -1.97 -15.40 16.28
C THR A 24 -0.89 -14.38 15.94
N VAL A 25 -0.53 -13.50 16.87
CA VAL A 25 0.56 -12.52 16.67
C VAL A 25 1.90 -13.21 16.47
N ALA A 26 2.19 -14.28 17.21
CA ALA A 26 3.40 -15.07 17.00
C ALA A 26 3.42 -15.72 15.60
N ALA A 27 2.31 -16.30 15.15
CA ALA A 27 2.18 -16.89 13.82
C ALA A 27 2.38 -15.85 12.71
N PHE A 28 1.71 -14.70 12.78
CA PHE A 28 1.88 -13.61 11.82
C PHE A 28 3.29 -12.99 11.88
N GLY A 29 3.93 -12.95 13.05
CA GLY A 29 5.32 -12.53 13.19
C GLY A 29 6.30 -13.47 12.46
N VAL A 30 6.09 -14.79 12.55
CA VAL A 30 6.86 -15.78 11.78
C VAL A 30 6.64 -15.61 10.28
N ILE A 31 5.38 -15.41 9.85
CA ILE A 31 5.04 -15.17 8.44
C ILE A 31 5.75 -13.89 7.94
N GLY A 32 5.72 -12.81 8.71
CA GLY A 32 6.43 -11.57 8.39
C GLY A 32 7.95 -11.77 8.29
N TYR A 33 8.53 -12.54 9.20
CA TYR A 33 9.96 -12.89 9.16
C TYR A 33 10.34 -13.66 7.88
N VAL A 34 9.50 -14.62 7.46
CA VAL A 34 9.69 -15.36 6.21
C VAL A 34 9.58 -14.43 4.99
N MET A 35 8.63 -13.50 4.99
CA MET A 35 8.49 -12.52 3.89
C MET A 35 9.71 -11.59 3.80
N GLU A 36 10.20 -11.11 4.94
CA GLU A 36 11.39 -10.25 5.01
C GLU A 36 12.65 -11.00 4.56
N ALA A 37 12.78 -12.28 4.92
CA ALA A 37 13.85 -13.15 4.45
C ALA A 37 13.84 -13.36 2.92
N ASN A 38 12.67 -13.28 2.30
CA ASN A 38 12.50 -13.34 0.84
C ASN A 38 12.63 -11.95 0.16
N GLY A 39 12.98 -10.90 0.90
CA GLY A 39 13.17 -9.55 0.37
C GLY A 39 11.87 -8.78 0.13
N TYR A 40 10.73 -9.26 0.63
CA TYR A 40 9.47 -8.54 0.55
C TYR A 40 9.29 -7.64 1.78
N PRO A 41 9.18 -6.31 1.61
CA PRO A 41 8.97 -5.39 2.72
C PRO A 41 7.55 -5.55 3.27
N VAL A 42 7.43 -6.27 4.39
CA VAL A 42 6.14 -6.55 5.08
C VAL A 42 5.36 -5.27 5.37
N ALA A 43 6.06 -4.21 5.80
CA ALA A 43 5.45 -2.92 6.09
C ALA A 43 4.73 -2.31 4.88
N ALA A 44 5.29 -2.43 3.68
CA ALA A 44 4.67 -1.90 2.46
C ALA A 44 3.46 -2.73 2.03
N MET A 45 3.50 -4.04 2.23
CA MET A 45 2.36 -4.92 1.93
C MET A 45 1.17 -4.61 2.83
N VAL A 46 1.40 -4.50 4.14
CA VAL A 46 0.35 -4.14 5.11
C VAL A 46 -0.20 -2.74 4.83
N LEU A 47 0.69 -1.76 4.57
CA LEU A 47 0.27 -0.41 4.20
C LEU A 47 -0.59 -0.42 2.93
N GLY A 48 -0.21 -1.19 1.91
CA GLY A 48 -0.98 -1.32 0.67
C GLY A 48 -2.38 -1.88 0.88
N ILE A 49 -2.51 -2.92 1.71
CA ILE A 49 -3.81 -3.54 2.04
C ILE A 49 -4.70 -2.55 2.79
N VAL A 50 -4.17 -1.91 3.83
CA VAL A 50 -4.93 -0.95 4.64
C VAL A 50 -5.31 0.28 3.80
N MET A 51 -4.36 0.87 3.08
CA MET A 51 -4.63 2.02 2.21
C MET A 51 -5.61 1.68 1.09
N GLY A 52 -5.51 0.48 0.50
CA GLY A 52 -6.44 0.02 -0.54
C GLY A 52 -7.88 0.01 -0.06
N THR A 53 -8.14 -0.58 1.12
CA THR A 53 -9.49 -0.57 1.70
C THR A 53 -10.00 0.84 1.99
N MET A 54 -9.15 1.75 2.48
CA MET A 54 -9.51 3.14 2.71
C MET A 54 -9.86 3.87 1.41
N VAL A 55 -9.10 3.62 0.33
CA VAL A 55 -9.37 4.20 -1.00
C VAL A 55 -10.70 3.70 -1.55
N GLU A 56 -10.98 2.40 -1.43
CA GLU A 56 -12.24 1.81 -1.89
C GLU A 56 -13.45 2.38 -1.12
N GLN A 57 -13.34 2.48 0.20
CA GLN A 57 -14.37 3.11 1.04
C GLN A 57 -14.60 4.58 0.68
N ALA A 58 -13.52 5.34 0.43
CA ALA A 58 -13.61 6.72 0.01
C ALA A 58 -14.24 6.87 -1.39
N PHE A 59 -13.93 5.95 -2.30
CA PHE A 59 -14.52 5.90 -3.64
C PHE A 59 -16.01 5.61 -3.59
N VAL A 60 -16.42 4.57 -2.85
CA VAL A 60 -17.83 4.20 -2.65
C VAL A 60 -18.60 5.36 -2.00
N THR A 61 -18.05 5.96 -0.95
CA THR A 61 -18.66 7.13 -0.29
C THR A 61 -18.81 8.31 -1.23
N SER A 62 -17.83 8.53 -2.12
CA SER A 62 -17.89 9.61 -3.12
C SER A 62 -18.94 9.33 -4.20
N LEU A 63 -19.11 8.07 -4.62
CA LEU A 63 -20.14 7.65 -5.58
C LEU A 63 -21.54 7.78 -5.01
N ILE A 64 -21.75 7.36 -3.76
CA ILE A 64 -23.04 7.48 -3.06
C ILE A 64 -23.40 8.97 -2.90
N LYS A 65 -22.44 9.81 -2.54
CA LYS A 65 -22.65 11.26 -2.39
C LYS A 65 -22.90 11.99 -3.71
N SER A 66 -22.64 11.34 -4.85
CA SER A 66 -22.83 11.91 -6.20
C SER A 66 -24.09 11.38 -6.90
N ASP A 67 -24.97 10.66 -6.18
CA ASP A 67 -26.23 10.10 -6.71
C ASP A 67 -26.05 9.34 -8.04
N GLY A 68 -24.95 8.59 -8.19
CA GLY A 68 -24.67 7.80 -9.40
C GLY A 68 -24.44 8.60 -10.69
N SER A 69 -24.40 9.93 -10.62
CA SER A 69 -24.11 10.80 -11.76
C SER A 69 -22.68 11.35 -11.65
N ILE A 70 -21.93 11.30 -12.74
CA ILE A 70 -20.55 11.85 -12.86
C ILE A 70 -20.56 13.39 -13.09
N LEU A 71 -21.74 13.99 -13.17
CA LEU A 71 -21.95 15.43 -13.39
C LEU A 71 -21.46 16.32 -12.23
N PRO A 72 -21.59 15.95 -10.94
CA PRO A 72 -21.12 16.76 -9.80
C PRO A 72 -19.59 16.83 -9.71
N PHE A 73 -18.88 15.89 -10.35
CA PHE A 73 -17.41 15.90 -10.44
C PHE A 73 -16.90 17.08 -11.29
N PHE A 74 -17.73 17.57 -12.22
CA PHE A 74 -17.47 18.77 -13.02
C PHE A 74 -18.02 20.05 -12.38
N GLU A 75 -19.08 19.98 -11.58
CA GLU A 75 -19.63 21.16 -10.87
C GLU A 75 -18.79 21.59 -9.66
N ARG A 76 -18.02 20.67 -9.04
CA ARG A 76 -17.09 21.02 -7.94
C ARG A 76 -15.66 21.16 -8.47
N PRO A 77 -15.17 22.39 -8.75
CA PRO A 77 -13.82 22.61 -9.28
C PRO A 77 -12.70 22.03 -8.39
N VAL A 78 -12.95 21.93 -7.09
CA VAL A 78 -12.00 21.32 -6.14
C VAL A 78 -11.82 19.81 -6.36
N ALA A 79 -12.89 19.08 -6.72
CA ALA A 79 -12.81 17.65 -6.97
C ALA A 79 -12.05 17.35 -8.28
N ALA A 80 -12.30 18.14 -9.33
CA ALA A 80 -11.59 18.04 -10.60
C ALA A 80 -10.08 18.29 -10.45
N ILE A 81 -9.70 19.33 -9.69
CA ILE A 81 -8.29 19.66 -9.43
C ILE A 81 -7.61 18.54 -8.62
N LEU A 82 -8.26 18.03 -7.58
CA LEU A 82 -7.71 16.93 -6.77
C LEU A 82 -7.60 15.63 -7.56
N ALA A 83 -8.57 15.31 -8.42
CA ALA A 83 -8.51 14.14 -9.28
C ALA A 83 -7.40 14.25 -10.34
N ALA A 84 -7.24 15.43 -10.96
CA ALA A 84 -6.14 15.68 -11.88
C ALA A 84 -4.77 15.56 -11.18
N MET A 85 -4.64 16.09 -9.96
CA MET A 85 -3.43 15.92 -9.14
C MET A 85 -3.19 14.47 -8.72
N ALA A 86 -4.23 13.73 -8.33
CA ALA A 86 -4.11 12.32 -7.96
C ALA A 86 -3.69 11.45 -9.16
N ILE A 87 -4.30 11.67 -10.33
CA ILE A 87 -3.92 10.99 -11.57
C ILE A 87 -2.49 11.38 -11.96
N GLY A 88 -2.12 12.66 -11.87
CA GLY A 88 -0.76 13.13 -12.11
C GLY A 88 0.27 12.48 -11.17
N ALA A 89 -0.04 12.40 -9.87
CA ALA A 89 0.81 11.79 -8.85
C ALA A 89 0.90 10.26 -8.98
N LEU A 90 -0.14 9.59 -9.48
CA LEU A 90 -0.12 8.15 -9.80
C LEU A 90 0.67 7.87 -11.08
N LEU A 91 0.52 8.71 -12.10
CA LEU A 91 1.25 8.59 -13.36
C LEU A 91 2.72 8.95 -13.20
N TRP A 92 3.09 9.81 -12.26
CA TRP A 92 4.49 10.20 -12.03
C TRP A 92 5.43 9.03 -11.71
N PRO A 93 5.20 8.19 -10.69
CA PRO A 93 6.06 7.04 -10.42
C PRO A 93 5.96 5.95 -11.50
N VAL A 94 4.78 5.75 -12.11
CA VAL A 94 4.60 4.77 -13.20
C VAL A 94 5.36 5.20 -14.46
N MET A 95 5.27 6.47 -14.85
CA MET A 95 5.97 7.03 -16.00
C MET A 95 7.48 7.03 -15.78
N VAL A 96 7.96 7.36 -14.58
CA VAL A 96 9.39 7.26 -14.22
C VAL A 96 9.87 5.80 -14.22
N TRP A 97 9.07 4.84 -13.77
CA TRP A 97 9.40 3.41 -13.79
C TRP A 97 9.46 2.86 -15.22
N VAL A 98 8.50 3.23 -16.07
CA VAL A 98 8.48 2.87 -17.51
C VAL A 98 9.65 3.52 -18.24
N TRP A 99 9.92 4.81 -18.03
CA TRP A 99 11.06 5.49 -18.63
C TRP A 99 12.41 4.91 -18.18
N ARG A 100 12.54 4.46 -16.93
CA ARG A 100 13.74 3.78 -16.44
C ARG A 100 13.92 2.39 -17.06
N LYS A 101 12.84 1.62 -17.26
CA LYS A 101 12.90 0.34 -18.00
C LYS A 101 13.24 0.53 -19.48
N VAL A 102 12.74 1.59 -20.12
CA VAL A 102 13.04 1.89 -21.53
C VAL A 102 14.48 2.42 -21.72
N LYS A 103 15.08 3.06 -20.70
CA LYS A 103 16.49 3.52 -20.74
C LYS A 103 17.54 2.49 -20.31
N GLN A 104 17.16 1.34 -19.74
CA GLN A 104 18.09 0.27 -19.32
C GLN A 104 18.10 -1.02 -20.16
N PRO A 105 18.09 -1.00 -21.52
CA PRO A 105 18.61 -2.11 -22.32
C PRO A 105 20.00 -1.86 -22.93
N GLN A 106 20.62 -0.67 -22.76
CA GLN A 106 21.83 -0.31 -23.52
C GLN A 106 23.18 -0.54 -22.81
N ALA A 107 23.20 -1.09 -21.58
CA ALA A 107 24.45 -1.31 -20.85
C ALA A 107 25.05 -2.73 -20.99
N ALA A 108 24.47 -3.64 -21.78
CA ALA A 108 24.89 -5.05 -21.84
C ALA A 108 25.42 -5.55 -23.21
N ALA A 109 25.52 -4.71 -24.24
CA ALA A 109 25.97 -5.16 -25.57
C ALA A 109 27.18 -4.38 -26.16
N ALA A 110 27.83 -3.51 -25.37
CA ALA A 110 28.96 -2.68 -25.82
C ALA A 110 30.31 -3.05 -25.18
N THR A 111 30.59 -4.34 -25.04
CA THR A 111 31.92 -4.90 -24.72
C THR A 111 31.97 -6.31 -25.33
N SER A 112 31.85 -6.49 -26.65
CA SER A 112 32.86 -6.29 -27.70
C SER A 112 34.19 -7.02 -27.45
N ARG A 113 34.36 -8.11 -28.22
CA ARG A 113 35.58 -8.91 -28.53
C ARG A 113 35.82 -10.17 -27.71
#